data_AF-A0A9E5C8T1-F1
#
_entry.id   AF-A0A9E5C8T1-F1
#
_cell.length_a   1.000
_cell.length_b   1.000
_cell.length_c   1.000
_cell.angle_alpha   90.00
_cell.angle_beta   90.00
_cell.angle_gamma   90.00
#
_symmetry.space_group_name_H-M   'P 1'
#
loop_
_entity.id
_entity.type
_entity.pdbx_description
1 polymer ?
#
loop_
_entity_poly.entity_id
_entity_poly.type
_entity_poly.pdbx_seq_one_letter_code
_entity_poly.pdbx_strand_id
1 'polypeptide(L)'
;LGIFEDLTTTNFWSYLGPDTTIWNSYVLGGAKPSLYGLSDQRFDWIPSVAADFPTPLKEETVDGKTLWTTEVDLKKGVKWSDGNDVTADDFVFTAHTVRDLELTGNWSSSVDTEFFDHAEALDPYKLKVYFKKKPGLARWQFGLAFMPMLSKAYWEPIVEEAKKQDDLIEQQKVLYGHVPENEPSAGGFIFKKWERGAFAEKVKNPDYYFADSTIVQYANGAYSESKPGIYDFSAYGDPTGDKTLEYKVGPFSESSIYSIHGNQETAVLALKKGDIDFMLNPLGLQRGLQEQLKGQPGLATLENANNGFRYLGFNLRKPPMDIKAFRQAVAILIDKEFLTSTVLQGVAIPMYTTVPEGNGFWYNPDVPLIGKGLSRLERTEKVVKLLKEAGFTWEKEPKVSENGTVEQEGEGLKMPNGEPMPKLEILSPSPGYDPLRSTFAIWIERWLNDIGIPARAKLTDFNVIVERIRDPEGFDIWILGWGLSNFPDYLEAFFHSRNAEGDGLNRGGYSNPEFDALADALLAETDLNAARDQVFKMQEFLADDLPYVVLFTTPLLETYRADRLEFPYTKTLGGLQSTNGMTTTVVIK
;
A
#
# COMPACT_ATOMS: atom_id res chain seq x y z
N LEU A 1 -15.52 -6.83 17.26
CA LEU A 1 -15.13 -6.03 16.07
C LEU A 1 -16.38 -5.70 15.27
N GLY A 2 -16.52 -4.47 14.78
CA GLY A 2 -17.60 -4.08 13.87
C GLY A 2 -17.13 -4.02 12.41
N ILE A 3 -17.95 -4.54 11.49
CA ILE A 3 -17.77 -4.48 10.02
C ILE A 3 -19.04 -3.94 9.36
N PHE A 4 -18.97 -3.43 8.12
CA PHE A 4 -20.14 -2.78 7.51
C PHE A 4 -20.97 -3.66 6.58
N GLU A 5 -20.38 -4.69 5.98
CA GLU A 5 -21.10 -5.62 5.12
C GLU A 5 -20.74 -7.05 5.48
N ASP A 6 -21.56 -7.98 4.99
CA ASP A 6 -21.37 -9.41 5.22
C ASP A 6 -20.26 -9.98 4.34
N LEU A 7 -19.77 -11.16 4.70
CA LEU A 7 -18.89 -11.95 3.85
C LEU A 7 -19.62 -12.38 2.59
N THR A 8 -18.90 -12.46 1.48
CA THR A 8 -19.40 -13.09 0.25
C THR A 8 -19.23 -14.61 0.31
N THR A 9 -18.09 -15.05 0.84
CA THR A 9 -17.69 -16.46 0.94
C THR A 9 -16.90 -16.76 2.22
N THR A 10 -16.75 -18.03 2.60
CA THR A 10 -15.73 -18.48 3.56
C THR A 10 -14.63 -19.31 2.91
N ASN A 11 -14.76 -19.57 1.60
CA ASN A 11 -13.81 -20.33 0.80
C ASN A 11 -12.61 -19.45 0.42
N PHE A 12 -11.41 -19.82 0.86
CA PHE A 12 -10.18 -19.08 0.57
C PHE A 12 -9.86 -19.00 -0.92
N TRP A 13 -10.17 -20.03 -1.70
CA TRP A 13 -10.02 -20.01 -3.15
C TRP A 13 -10.92 -18.95 -3.79
N SER A 14 -12.18 -18.88 -3.35
CA SER A 14 -13.11 -17.87 -3.89
C SER A 14 -12.84 -16.47 -3.37
N TYR A 15 -12.43 -16.35 -2.09
CA TYR A 15 -12.05 -15.07 -1.46
C TYR A 15 -10.88 -14.40 -2.19
N LEU A 16 -9.89 -15.15 -2.66
CA LEU A 16 -8.77 -14.59 -3.43
C LEU A 16 -9.02 -14.59 -4.94
N GLY A 17 -10.18 -15.07 -5.38
CA GLY A 17 -10.63 -15.07 -6.76
C GLY A 17 -11.90 -14.22 -6.93
N PRO A 18 -13.01 -14.80 -7.42
CA PRO A 18 -14.17 -14.05 -7.88
C PRO A 18 -14.96 -13.32 -6.78
N ASP A 19 -14.90 -13.79 -5.53
CA ASP A 19 -15.71 -13.26 -4.43
C ASP A 19 -14.90 -12.34 -3.49
N THR A 20 -13.81 -11.76 -3.97
CA THR A 20 -12.93 -10.91 -3.15
C THR A 20 -13.67 -9.70 -2.57
N THR A 21 -13.64 -9.55 -1.25
CA THR A 21 -14.01 -8.30 -0.57
C THR A 21 -13.05 -7.97 0.57
N ILE A 22 -13.03 -6.71 0.99
CA ILE A 22 -12.29 -6.29 2.18
C ILE A 22 -12.84 -6.92 3.46
N TRP A 23 -14.14 -7.23 3.53
CA TRP A 23 -14.77 -7.89 4.67
C TRP A 23 -14.28 -9.32 4.82
N ASN A 24 -14.13 -10.01 3.69
CA ASN A 24 -13.48 -11.32 3.64
C ASN A 24 -12.03 -11.24 4.13
N SER A 25 -11.28 -10.23 3.70
CA SER A 25 -9.92 -10.01 4.19
C SER A 25 -9.87 -9.80 5.70
N TYR A 26 -10.75 -8.97 6.26
CA TYR A 26 -10.79 -8.71 7.70
C TYR A 26 -11.14 -9.94 8.54
N VAL A 27 -12.13 -10.73 8.11
CA VAL A 27 -12.57 -11.89 8.88
C VAL A 27 -11.66 -13.08 8.66
N LEU A 28 -11.34 -13.44 7.41
CA LEU A 28 -10.56 -14.63 7.09
C LEU A 28 -9.05 -14.39 7.23
N GLY A 29 -8.60 -13.14 7.16
CA GLY A 29 -7.20 -12.75 7.28
C GLY A 29 -6.51 -13.33 8.51
N GLY A 30 -5.25 -13.73 8.33
CA GLY A 30 -4.41 -14.30 9.37
C GLY A 30 -4.68 -15.78 9.72
N ALA A 31 -5.63 -16.46 9.05
CA ALA A 31 -5.89 -17.89 9.30
C ALA A 31 -4.94 -18.83 8.54
N LYS A 32 -4.43 -18.39 7.38
CA LYS A 32 -3.56 -19.19 6.52
C LYS A 32 -2.13 -18.63 6.58
N PRO A 33 -1.11 -19.48 6.80
CA PRO A 33 0.26 -19.04 6.80
C PRO A 33 0.74 -18.77 5.37
N SER A 34 1.72 -17.90 5.22
CA SER A 34 2.54 -17.73 4.01
C SER A 34 4.00 -18.03 4.35
N LEU A 35 4.85 -18.24 3.34
CA LEU A 35 6.29 -18.42 3.57
C LEU A 35 6.90 -17.19 4.26
N TYR A 36 6.54 -16.00 3.79
CA TYR A 36 7.04 -14.71 4.27
C TYR A 36 5.89 -13.70 4.47
N GLY A 37 6.16 -12.62 5.19
CA GLY A 37 5.23 -11.53 5.44
C GLY A 37 5.95 -10.19 5.59
N LEU A 38 5.28 -9.22 6.23
CA LEU A 38 5.83 -7.89 6.48
C LEU A 38 5.91 -7.61 7.98
N SER A 39 7.00 -6.98 8.42
CA SER A 39 7.14 -6.47 9.79
C SER A 39 6.17 -5.32 10.04
N ASP A 40 5.72 -5.17 11.28
CA ASP A 40 4.86 -4.05 11.67
C ASP A 40 5.56 -2.70 11.51
N GLN A 41 4.82 -1.61 11.29
CA GLN A 41 5.30 -0.23 11.18
C GLN A 41 6.30 0.07 10.04
N ARG A 42 7.36 -0.72 9.85
CA ARG A 42 8.41 -0.50 8.85
C ARG A 42 8.19 -1.28 7.55
N PHE A 43 7.37 -2.33 7.58
CA PHE A 43 7.01 -3.16 6.43
C PHE A 43 8.23 -3.83 5.78
N ASP A 44 9.16 -4.35 6.60
CA ASP A 44 10.27 -5.14 6.10
C ASP A 44 9.82 -6.54 5.73
N TRP A 45 10.49 -7.15 4.77
CA TRP A 45 10.20 -8.52 4.36
C TRP A 45 10.75 -9.54 5.36
N ILE A 46 9.88 -10.28 6.06
CA ILE A 46 10.30 -11.16 7.15
C ILE A 46 9.80 -12.60 6.96
N PRO A 47 10.54 -13.62 7.44
CA PRO A 47 10.06 -15.00 7.42
C PRO A 47 8.79 -15.18 8.26
N SER A 48 7.81 -15.90 7.72
CA SER A 48 6.63 -16.39 8.43
C SER A 48 6.85 -17.88 8.74
N VAL A 49 6.35 -18.83 7.95
CA VAL A 49 6.67 -20.26 8.17
C VAL A 49 8.03 -20.66 7.59
N ALA A 50 8.64 -19.83 6.74
CA ALA A 50 10.05 -19.98 6.38
C ALA A 50 10.95 -19.83 7.62
N ALA A 51 12.00 -20.64 7.73
CA ALA A 51 12.94 -20.59 8.84
C ALA A 51 13.97 -19.46 8.71
N ASP A 52 14.31 -19.09 7.47
CA ASP A 52 15.26 -18.03 7.11
C ASP A 52 14.89 -17.47 5.72
N PHE A 53 15.66 -16.52 5.21
CA PHE A 53 15.57 -16.05 3.83
C PHE A 53 15.92 -17.14 2.81
N PRO A 54 15.36 -17.07 1.59
CA PRO A 54 15.56 -18.09 0.58
C PRO A 54 17.01 -18.07 0.10
N THR A 55 17.50 -19.21 -0.40
CA THR A 55 18.81 -19.24 -1.05
C THR A 55 18.80 -18.31 -2.28
N PRO A 56 19.91 -17.65 -2.64
CA PRO A 56 20.00 -16.88 -3.86
C PRO A 56 19.55 -17.68 -5.09
N LEU A 57 18.90 -17.02 -6.03
CA LEU A 57 18.45 -17.63 -7.28
C LEU A 57 19.65 -18.11 -8.10
N LYS A 58 19.59 -19.37 -8.56
CA LYS A 58 20.61 -20.00 -9.41
C LYS A 58 19.98 -20.67 -10.63
N GLU A 59 20.68 -20.66 -11.76
CA GLU A 59 20.27 -21.42 -12.94
C GLU A 59 20.60 -22.91 -12.74
N GLU A 60 19.65 -23.77 -13.09
CA GLU A 60 19.83 -25.21 -13.12
C GLU A 60 19.19 -25.80 -14.38
N THR A 61 19.82 -26.83 -14.95
CA THR A 61 19.23 -27.59 -16.04
C THR A 61 18.45 -28.78 -15.49
N VAL A 62 17.13 -28.76 -15.67
CA VAL A 62 16.20 -29.81 -15.24
C VAL A 62 15.47 -30.33 -16.46
N ASP A 63 15.54 -31.65 -16.72
CA ASP A 63 14.91 -32.30 -17.88
C ASP A 63 15.19 -31.60 -19.23
N GLY A 64 16.42 -31.09 -19.40
CA GLY A 64 16.84 -30.40 -20.61
C GLY A 64 16.34 -28.96 -20.75
N LYS A 65 15.66 -28.40 -19.75
CA LYS A 65 15.27 -26.99 -19.66
C LYS A 65 16.15 -26.25 -18.66
N THR A 66 16.57 -25.04 -18.99
CA THR A 66 17.22 -24.14 -18.02
C THR A 66 16.14 -23.42 -17.22
N LEU A 67 16.14 -23.63 -15.90
CA LEU A 67 15.22 -23.00 -14.96
C LEU A 67 16.00 -22.23 -13.91
N TRP A 68 15.37 -21.21 -13.32
CA TRP A 68 15.88 -20.52 -12.15
C TRP A 68 15.32 -21.17 -10.89
N THR A 69 16.17 -21.43 -9.90
CA THR A 69 15.80 -22.17 -8.71
C THR A 69 16.20 -21.47 -7.43
N THR A 70 15.42 -21.67 -6.39
CA THR A 70 15.69 -21.19 -5.04
C THR A 70 15.12 -22.20 -4.04
N GLU A 71 15.77 -22.33 -2.89
CA GLU A 71 15.37 -23.24 -1.81
C GLU A 71 14.92 -22.42 -0.60
N VAL A 72 13.90 -22.93 0.10
CA VAL A 72 13.35 -22.34 1.32
C VAL A 72 13.29 -23.41 2.38
N ASP A 73 13.99 -23.20 3.49
CA ASP A 73 13.84 -24.03 4.69
C ASP A 73 12.61 -23.55 5.47
N LEU A 74 11.82 -24.48 6.00
CA LEU A 74 10.62 -24.21 6.80
C LEU A 74 10.87 -24.45 8.29
N LYS A 75 10.18 -23.69 9.13
CA LYS A 75 10.15 -23.91 10.57
C LYS A 75 9.54 -25.28 10.87
N LYS A 76 10.16 -26.01 11.80
CA LYS A 76 9.67 -27.33 12.23
C LYS A 76 8.62 -27.17 13.33
N GLY A 77 7.61 -28.05 13.31
CA GLY A 77 6.58 -28.10 14.37
C GLY A 77 5.47 -27.06 14.24
N VAL A 78 5.38 -26.34 13.12
CA VAL A 78 4.19 -25.55 12.78
C VAL A 78 3.05 -26.52 12.46
N LYS A 79 1.86 -26.30 13.04
CA LYS A 79 0.71 -27.19 12.92
C LYS A 79 -0.52 -26.48 12.38
N TRP A 80 -1.25 -27.21 11.56
CA TRP A 80 -2.66 -26.98 11.29
C TRP A 80 -3.49 -27.30 12.53
N SER A 81 -4.63 -26.63 12.71
CA SER A 81 -5.52 -26.80 13.87
C SER A 81 -6.19 -28.17 13.96
N ASP A 82 -6.08 -29.00 12.93
CA ASP A 82 -6.50 -30.41 12.93
C ASP A 82 -5.37 -31.36 13.42
N GLY A 83 -4.20 -30.81 13.77
CA GLY A 83 -3.04 -31.53 14.29
C GLY A 83 -2.00 -31.92 13.23
N ASN A 84 -2.33 -31.80 11.94
CA ASN A 84 -1.40 -32.07 10.84
C ASN A 84 -0.24 -31.05 10.84
N ASP A 85 0.94 -31.46 10.42
CA ASP A 85 2.06 -30.53 10.25
C ASP A 85 1.83 -29.64 9.03
N VAL A 86 2.24 -28.36 9.12
CA VAL A 86 2.38 -27.50 7.95
C VAL A 86 3.70 -27.84 7.27
N THR A 87 3.66 -28.25 6.00
CA THR A 87 4.83 -28.76 5.28
C THR A 87 5.04 -28.08 3.92
N ALA A 88 6.17 -28.36 3.28
CA ALA A 88 6.45 -27.94 1.92
C ALA A 88 5.40 -28.46 0.92
N ASP A 89 4.77 -29.62 1.18
CA ASP A 89 3.69 -30.16 0.34
C ASP A 89 2.46 -29.24 0.28
N ASP A 90 2.14 -28.51 1.36
CA ASP A 90 1.01 -27.57 1.37
C ASP A 90 1.26 -26.39 0.41
N PHE A 91 2.51 -25.90 0.36
CA PHE A 91 2.90 -24.85 -0.57
C PHE A 91 2.84 -25.35 -2.02
N VAL A 92 3.43 -26.52 -2.29
CA VAL A 92 3.45 -27.15 -3.61
C VAL A 92 2.02 -27.37 -4.10
N PHE A 93 1.17 -27.97 -3.28
CA PHE A 93 -0.24 -28.21 -3.57
C PHE A 93 -0.96 -26.92 -3.92
N THR A 94 -0.77 -25.88 -3.11
CA THR A 94 -1.48 -24.61 -3.33
C THR A 94 -1.04 -23.95 -4.64
N ALA A 95 0.27 -23.80 -4.86
CA ALA A 95 0.80 -23.15 -6.05
C ALA A 95 0.42 -23.91 -7.35
N HIS A 96 0.45 -25.25 -7.31
CA HIS A 96 0.07 -26.06 -8.47
C HIS A 96 -1.44 -26.00 -8.71
N THR A 97 -2.28 -25.95 -7.68
CA THR A 97 -3.73 -25.78 -7.85
C THR A 97 -4.05 -24.46 -8.55
N VAL A 98 -3.41 -23.35 -8.13
CA VAL A 98 -3.57 -22.04 -8.79
C VAL A 98 -3.18 -22.10 -10.27
N ARG A 99 -2.00 -22.68 -10.56
CA ARG A 99 -1.48 -22.81 -11.92
C ARG A 99 -2.37 -23.69 -12.79
N ASP A 100 -2.66 -24.91 -12.33
CA ASP A 100 -3.34 -25.94 -13.11
C ASP A 100 -4.78 -25.58 -13.44
N LEU A 101 -5.46 -24.89 -12.51
CA LEU A 101 -6.84 -24.44 -12.69
C LEU A 101 -6.93 -23.02 -13.25
N GLU A 102 -5.81 -22.38 -13.60
CA GLU A 102 -5.75 -21.02 -14.14
C GLU A 102 -6.56 -20.01 -13.30
N LEU A 103 -6.39 -20.06 -11.97
CA LEU A 103 -7.17 -19.20 -11.06
C LEU A 103 -6.78 -17.72 -11.26
N THR A 104 -7.79 -16.85 -11.28
CA THR A 104 -7.66 -15.42 -11.55
C THR A 104 -7.88 -14.58 -10.29
N GLY A 105 -7.90 -13.26 -10.42
CA GLY A 105 -8.04 -12.33 -9.29
C GLY A 105 -6.72 -12.16 -8.56
N ASN A 106 -6.75 -12.19 -7.23
CA ASN A 106 -5.52 -12.03 -6.42
C ASN A 106 -4.59 -13.24 -6.55
N TRP A 107 -5.11 -14.41 -6.97
CA TRP A 107 -4.29 -15.59 -7.24
C TRP A 107 -3.27 -15.36 -8.33
N SER A 108 -3.63 -14.67 -9.42
CA SER A 108 -2.68 -14.39 -10.52
C SER A 108 -1.55 -13.42 -10.13
N SER A 109 -1.76 -12.60 -9.10
CA SER A 109 -0.69 -11.77 -8.53
C SER A 109 0.27 -12.58 -7.65
N SER A 110 -0.20 -13.68 -7.05
CA SER A 110 0.61 -14.57 -6.22
C SER A 110 1.35 -15.61 -7.06
N VAL A 111 0.67 -16.26 -8.00
CA VAL A 111 1.23 -17.31 -8.86
C VAL A 111 1.21 -16.82 -10.30
N ASP A 112 2.22 -16.02 -10.64
CA ASP A 112 2.42 -15.56 -12.01
C ASP A 112 2.97 -16.71 -12.86
N THR A 113 2.11 -17.33 -13.68
CA THR A 113 2.45 -18.50 -14.49
C THR A 113 3.39 -18.19 -15.67
N GLU A 114 3.65 -16.92 -15.98
CA GLU A 114 4.69 -16.52 -16.94
C GLU A 114 6.09 -16.73 -16.37
N PHE A 115 6.24 -16.65 -15.04
CA PHE A 115 7.49 -16.86 -14.31
C PHE A 115 7.52 -18.23 -13.62
N PHE A 116 6.48 -18.57 -12.87
CA PHE A 116 6.39 -19.81 -12.12
C PHE A 116 6.30 -21.02 -13.04
N ASP A 117 7.18 -22.00 -12.82
CA ASP A 117 7.14 -23.29 -13.50
C ASP A 117 6.47 -24.34 -12.61
N HIS A 118 7.13 -24.68 -11.50
CA HIS A 118 6.64 -25.59 -10.49
C HIS A 118 7.41 -25.40 -9.17
N ALA A 119 7.05 -26.19 -8.17
CA ALA A 119 7.77 -26.31 -6.91
C ALA A 119 7.72 -27.78 -6.46
N GLU A 120 8.69 -28.19 -5.66
CA GLU A 120 8.78 -29.53 -5.09
C GLU A 120 9.15 -29.47 -3.60
N ALA A 121 8.61 -30.41 -2.82
CA ALA A 121 9.07 -30.68 -1.47
C ALA A 121 10.28 -31.61 -1.56
N LEU A 122 11.48 -31.10 -1.25
CA LEU A 122 12.69 -31.92 -1.14
C LEU A 122 12.62 -32.83 0.09
N ASP A 123 12.03 -32.29 1.16
CA ASP A 123 11.57 -33.00 2.34
C ASP A 123 10.42 -32.18 2.99
N PRO A 124 9.74 -32.67 4.05
CA PRO A 124 8.60 -31.95 4.64
C PRO A 124 8.89 -30.50 5.07
N TYR A 125 10.15 -30.16 5.36
CA TYR A 125 10.57 -28.85 5.83
C TYR A 125 11.54 -28.15 4.88
N LYS A 126 11.66 -28.63 3.64
CA LYS A 126 12.50 -27.99 2.63
C LYS A 126 11.82 -27.97 1.27
N LEU A 127 11.58 -26.76 0.80
CA LEU A 127 10.94 -26.45 -0.48
C LEU A 127 12.01 -26.07 -1.51
N LYS A 128 11.82 -26.49 -2.75
CA LYS A 128 12.53 -25.92 -3.89
C LYS A 128 11.55 -25.40 -4.92
N VAL A 129 11.77 -24.17 -5.39
CA VAL A 129 10.89 -23.47 -6.33
C VAL A 129 11.62 -23.26 -7.65
N TYR A 130 10.90 -23.44 -8.75
CA TYR A 130 11.41 -23.38 -10.11
C TYR A 130 10.68 -22.32 -10.93
N PHE A 131 11.45 -21.51 -11.65
CA PHE A 131 10.95 -20.45 -12.52
C PHE A 131 11.48 -20.60 -13.94
N LYS A 132 10.60 -20.32 -14.92
CA LYS A 132 10.89 -20.31 -16.36
C LYS A 132 11.84 -19.17 -16.75
N LYS A 133 11.78 -18.08 -15.99
CA LYS A 133 12.58 -16.85 -16.16
C LYS A 133 13.07 -16.41 -14.79
N LYS A 134 14.19 -15.69 -14.72
CA LYS A 134 14.66 -15.12 -13.45
C LYS A 134 13.57 -14.21 -12.87
N PRO A 135 12.96 -14.53 -11.72
CA PRO A 135 11.95 -13.66 -11.14
C PRO A 135 12.64 -12.52 -10.39
N GLY A 136 12.15 -11.29 -10.55
CA GLY A 136 12.50 -10.19 -9.66
C GLY A 136 11.73 -10.24 -8.33
N LEU A 137 12.04 -9.33 -7.42
CA LEU A 137 11.43 -9.23 -6.08
C LEU A 137 9.89 -9.18 -6.13
N ALA A 138 9.30 -8.45 -7.08
CA ALA A 138 7.85 -8.34 -7.25
C ALA A 138 7.18 -9.69 -7.55
N ARG A 139 7.89 -10.59 -8.24
CA ARG A 139 7.36 -11.89 -8.66
C ARG A 139 7.63 -12.99 -7.63
N TRP A 140 8.80 -12.95 -6.99
CA TRP A 140 9.18 -13.94 -5.98
C TRP A 140 8.84 -13.46 -4.56
N GLN A 141 9.66 -12.60 -3.95
CA GLN A 141 9.56 -12.21 -2.54
C GLN A 141 8.25 -11.48 -2.16
N PHE A 142 7.77 -10.58 -3.00
CA PHE A 142 6.51 -9.83 -2.79
C PHE A 142 5.33 -10.39 -3.59
N GLY A 143 5.54 -11.50 -4.31
CA GLY A 143 4.54 -12.22 -5.07
C GLY A 143 4.31 -13.61 -4.49
N LEU A 144 4.87 -14.63 -5.12
CA LEU A 144 4.66 -16.05 -4.77
C LEU A 144 5.00 -16.40 -3.31
N ALA A 145 5.99 -15.75 -2.72
CA ALA A 145 6.38 -15.94 -1.32
C ALA A 145 5.31 -15.48 -0.30
N PHE A 146 4.38 -14.61 -0.71
CA PHE A 146 3.24 -14.13 0.09
C PHE A 146 1.96 -14.96 -0.15
N MET A 147 2.00 -15.94 -1.05
CA MET A 147 0.86 -16.82 -1.31
C MET A 147 0.45 -17.50 0.01
N PRO A 148 -0.84 -17.43 0.40
CA PRO A 148 -1.33 -18.20 1.53
C PRO A 148 -1.29 -19.68 1.19
N MET A 149 -0.67 -20.47 2.04
CA MET A 149 -0.65 -21.93 1.95
C MET A 149 -1.98 -22.47 2.47
N LEU A 150 -2.58 -23.41 1.76
CA LEU A 150 -3.76 -24.13 2.20
C LEU A 150 -3.39 -25.59 2.52
N SER A 151 -4.07 -26.17 3.51
CA SER A 151 -3.82 -27.56 3.92
C SER A 151 -4.14 -28.52 2.77
N LYS A 152 -3.11 -29.18 2.25
CA LYS A 152 -3.24 -30.22 1.23
C LYS A 152 -4.15 -31.35 1.72
N ALA A 153 -3.94 -31.80 2.97
CA ALA A 153 -4.72 -32.88 3.56
C ALA A 153 -6.24 -32.60 3.55
N TYR A 154 -6.64 -31.34 3.73
CA TYR A 154 -8.04 -30.93 3.67
C TYR A 154 -8.52 -30.75 2.22
N TRP A 155 -7.77 -30.01 1.40
CA TRP A 155 -8.25 -29.53 0.10
C TRP A 155 -8.02 -30.48 -1.07
N GLU A 156 -7.07 -31.41 -0.99
CA GLU A 156 -6.74 -32.33 -2.09
C GLU A 156 -7.96 -33.14 -2.57
N PRO A 157 -8.80 -33.74 -1.72
CA PRO A 157 -10.00 -34.44 -2.18
C PRO A 157 -10.98 -33.55 -2.96
N ILE A 158 -11.10 -32.27 -2.60
CA ILE A 158 -11.99 -31.31 -3.26
C ILE A 158 -11.41 -30.89 -4.61
N VAL A 159 -10.11 -30.62 -4.68
CA VAL A 159 -9.42 -30.28 -5.93
C VAL A 159 -9.44 -31.45 -6.90
N GLU A 160 -9.25 -32.68 -6.43
CA GLU A 160 -9.35 -33.88 -7.28
C GLU A 160 -10.77 -34.12 -7.79
N GLU A 161 -11.81 -33.78 -7.02
CA GLU A 161 -13.19 -33.81 -7.50
C GLU A 161 -13.46 -32.70 -8.53
N ALA A 162 -12.92 -31.50 -8.30
CA ALA A 162 -12.98 -30.41 -9.26
C ALA A 162 -12.34 -30.83 -10.58
N LYS A 163 -11.11 -31.36 -10.57
CA LYS A 163 -10.35 -31.79 -11.76
C LYS A 163 -11.02 -32.88 -12.62
N LYS A 164 -12.04 -33.57 -12.11
CA LYS A 164 -12.85 -34.53 -12.89
C LYS A 164 -13.85 -33.86 -13.84
N GLN A 165 -14.13 -32.57 -13.66
CA GLN A 165 -15.05 -31.86 -14.56
C GLN A 165 -14.45 -31.66 -15.95
N ASP A 166 -15.32 -31.57 -16.95
CA ASP A 166 -14.97 -31.62 -18.37
C ASP A 166 -14.08 -30.46 -18.84
N ASP A 167 -14.19 -29.28 -18.23
CA ASP A 167 -13.42 -28.09 -18.58
C ASP A 167 -13.05 -27.21 -17.37
N LEU A 168 -12.08 -26.30 -17.56
CA LEU A 168 -11.57 -25.41 -16.51
C LEU A 168 -12.65 -24.57 -15.82
N ILE A 169 -13.68 -24.14 -16.55
CA ILE A 169 -14.74 -23.29 -15.98
C ILE A 169 -15.56 -24.12 -14.99
N GLU A 170 -15.92 -25.35 -15.34
CA GLU A 170 -16.63 -26.25 -14.43
C GLU A 170 -15.73 -26.71 -13.26
N GLN A 171 -14.43 -26.95 -13.50
CA GLN A 171 -13.47 -27.24 -12.43
C GLN A 171 -13.40 -26.09 -11.41
N GLN A 172 -13.26 -24.85 -11.88
CA GLN A 172 -13.24 -23.65 -11.03
C GLN A 172 -14.57 -23.47 -10.28
N LYS A 173 -15.71 -23.71 -10.93
CA LYS A 173 -17.03 -23.64 -10.27
C LYS A 173 -17.15 -24.63 -9.11
N VAL A 174 -16.68 -25.87 -9.29
CA VAL A 174 -16.68 -26.86 -8.19
C VAL A 174 -15.79 -26.41 -7.04
N LEU A 175 -14.57 -25.93 -7.34
CA LEU A 175 -13.64 -25.48 -6.31
C LEU A 175 -14.17 -24.26 -5.53
N TYR A 176 -14.62 -23.22 -6.24
CA TYR A 176 -15.13 -21.99 -5.62
C TYR A 176 -16.47 -22.19 -4.92
N GLY A 177 -17.32 -23.09 -5.42
CA GLY A 177 -18.62 -23.40 -4.85
C GLY A 177 -18.58 -24.24 -3.58
N HIS A 178 -17.43 -24.83 -3.24
CA HIS A 178 -17.28 -25.61 -2.01
C HIS A 178 -17.41 -24.73 -0.76
N VAL A 179 -18.20 -25.18 0.22
CA VAL A 179 -18.32 -24.53 1.54
C VAL A 179 -17.35 -25.22 2.51
N PRO A 180 -16.28 -24.54 2.96
CA PRO A 180 -15.20 -25.16 3.71
C PRO A 180 -15.56 -25.41 5.19
N GLU A 181 -16.32 -26.47 5.46
CA GLU A 181 -16.64 -26.87 6.83
C GLU A 181 -15.40 -27.43 7.55
N ASN A 182 -15.12 -26.91 8.75
CA ASN A 182 -13.99 -27.32 9.59
C ASN A 182 -12.61 -27.22 8.89
N GLU A 183 -12.45 -26.29 7.96
CA GLU A 183 -11.15 -26.07 7.33
C GLU A 183 -10.09 -25.68 8.38
N PRO A 184 -8.93 -26.36 8.40
CA PRO A 184 -7.90 -26.07 9.38
C PRO A 184 -7.27 -24.68 9.20
N SER A 185 -6.77 -24.15 10.30
CA SER A 185 -6.03 -22.88 10.38
C SER A 185 -4.67 -23.14 11.03
N ALA A 186 -3.61 -22.50 10.53
CA ALA A 186 -2.32 -22.43 11.24
C ALA A 186 -2.09 -21.02 11.81
N GLY A 187 -3.10 -20.15 11.72
CA GLY A 187 -3.11 -18.82 12.29
C GLY A 187 -3.49 -18.80 13.78
N GLY A 188 -3.49 -17.61 14.37
CA GLY A 188 -3.86 -17.42 15.78
C GLY A 188 -5.33 -17.73 16.09
N PHE A 189 -6.20 -17.76 15.07
CA PHE A 189 -7.61 -18.10 15.25
C PHE A 189 -8.10 -19.09 14.19
N ILE A 190 -9.11 -19.87 14.56
CA ILE A 190 -9.83 -20.84 13.73
C ILE A 190 -11.21 -20.27 13.42
N PHE A 191 -11.62 -20.33 12.15
CA PHE A 191 -12.97 -19.91 11.77
C PHE A 191 -14.00 -20.84 12.42
N LYS A 192 -14.93 -20.28 13.19
CA LYS A 192 -15.89 -21.07 13.96
C LYS A 192 -17.28 -21.07 13.33
N LYS A 193 -17.78 -19.89 13.00
CA LYS A 193 -19.18 -19.75 12.57
C LYS A 193 -19.38 -18.50 11.74
N TRP A 194 -20.29 -18.60 10.79
CA TRP A 194 -20.92 -17.49 10.10
C TRP A 194 -22.44 -17.51 10.31
N GLU A 195 -22.97 -16.50 10.98
CA GLU A 195 -24.41 -16.23 11.03
C GLU A 195 -24.71 -15.10 10.03
N ARG A 196 -25.16 -15.46 8.82
CA ARG A 196 -25.41 -14.52 7.72
C ARG A 196 -26.28 -13.34 8.15
N GLY A 197 -25.86 -12.13 7.80
CA GLY A 197 -26.51 -10.87 8.15
C GLY A 197 -26.36 -10.45 9.62
N ALA A 198 -25.69 -11.24 10.46
CA ALA A 198 -25.49 -10.94 11.87
C ALA A 198 -24.00 -10.83 12.25
N PHE A 199 -23.25 -11.92 12.21
CA PHE A 199 -21.84 -11.93 12.60
C PHE A 199 -21.05 -13.12 12.06
N ALA A 200 -19.73 -12.98 12.04
CA ALA A 200 -18.78 -14.08 11.93
C ALA A 200 -17.94 -14.20 13.21
N GLU A 201 -17.53 -15.41 13.55
CA GLU A 201 -16.76 -15.69 14.76
C GLU A 201 -15.52 -16.53 14.42
N LYS A 202 -14.38 -16.12 14.97
CA LYS A 202 -13.19 -16.95 15.07
C LYS A 202 -12.87 -17.24 16.52
N VAL A 203 -12.42 -18.45 16.82
CA VAL A 203 -12.00 -18.88 18.16
C VAL A 203 -10.50 -19.07 18.21
N LYS A 204 -9.90 -18.85 19.38
CA LYS A 204 -8.47 -19.01 19.60
C LYS A 204 -7.97 -20.36 19.12
N ASN A 205 -6.86 -20.35 18.39
CA ASN A 205 -6.11 -21.56 18.07
C ASN A 205 -5.15 -21.86 19.24
N PRO A 206 -5.37 -22.91 20.04
CA PRO A 206 -4.49 -23.23 21.16
C PRO A 206 -3.10 -23.67 20.70
N ASP A 207 -2.96 -24.15 19.45
CA ASP A 207 -1.72 -24.66 18.87
C ASP A 207 -1.02 -23.63 17.97
N TYR A 208 -1.34 -22.34 18.11
CA TYR A 208 -0.72 -21.31 17.29
C TYR A 208 0.79 -21.22 17.53
N TYR A 209 1.55 -21.53 16.49
CA TYR A 209 3.01 -21.68 16.57
C TYR A 209 3.73 -20.43 17.10
N PHE A 210 3.27 -19.24 16.70
CA PHE A 210 3.91 -17.96 17.06
C PHE A 210 3.43 -17.40 18.40
N ALA A 211 2.46 -18.04 19.07
CA ALA A 211 2.04 -17.59 20.40
C ALA A 211 3.24 -17.54 21.37
N ASP A 212 3.29 -16.49 22.18
CA ASP A 212 4.35 -16.16 23.13
C ASP A 212 5.72 -15.79 22.53
N SER A 213 5.82 -15.62 21.20
CA SER A 213 7.02 -15.03 20.59
C SER A 213 7.14 -13.55 20.95
N THR A 214 8.38 -13.04 20.92
CA THR A 214 8.70 -11.63 21.15
C THR A 214 9.20 -11.02 19.86
N ILE A 215 8.58 -9.92 19.43
CA ILE A 215 8.97 -9.12 18.27
C ILE A 215 9.63 -7.84 18.78
N VAL A 216 10.78 -7.49 18.20
CA VAL A 216 11.51 -6.25 18.50
C VAL A 216 12.00 -5.58 17.22
N GLN A 217 11.82 -4.27 17.15
CA GLN A 217 12.46 -3.41 16.14
C GLN A 217 13.38 -2.41 16.82
N TYR A 218 14.47 -2.10 16.14
CA TYR A 218 15.53 -1.24 16.66
C TYR A 218 15.68 0.02 15.82
N ALA A 219 16.13 1.11 16.46
CA ALA A 219 16.35 2.40 15.82
C ALA A 219 17.40 2.34 14.70
N ASN A 220 18.33 1.36 14.76
CA ASN A 220 19.36 1.16 13.75
C ASN A 220 18.88 0.41 12.49
N GLY A 221 17.61 0.01 12.42
CA GLY A 221 17.10 -0.79 11.30
C GLY A 221 17.01 -2.29 11.58
N ALA A 222 17.53 -2.81 12.69
CA ALA A 222 17.44 -4.24 12.97
C ALA A 222 16.00 -4.66 13.30
N TYR A 223 15.68 -5.91 12.97
CA TYR A 223 14.46 -6.64 13.35
C TYR A 223 14.87 -7.92 14.06
N SER A 224 14.15 -8.31 15.10
CA SER A 224 14.29 -9.64 15.70
C SER A 224 12.94 -10.23 16.11
N GLU A 225 12.81 -11.52 15.93
CA GLU A 225 11.68 -12.32 16.41
C GLU A 225 12.19 -13.60 17.05
N SER A 226 11.78 -13.86 18.29
CA SER A 226 12.25 -15.03 19.02
C SER A 226 11.14 -15.70 19.82
N LYS A 227 11.21 -17.02 19.93
CA LYS A 227 10.41 -17.84 20.84
C LYS A 227 11.33 -18.75 21.64
N PRO A 228 11.44 -18.56 22.97
CA PRO A 228 12.43 -19.26 23.80
C PRO A 228 12.43 -20.78 23.60
N GLY A 229 13.59 -21.33 23.26
CA GLY A 229 13.78 -22.77 23.04
C GLY A 229 13.22 -23.32 21.73
N ILE A 230 12.59 -22.49 20.89
CA ILE A 230 12.00 -22.89 19.61
C ILE A 230 12.76 -22.26 18.44
N TYR A 231 12.86 -20.93 18.38
CA TYR A 231 13.60 -20.21 17.34
C TYR A 231 14.06 -18.82 17.81
N ASP A 232 15.08 -18.29 17.14
CA ASP A 232 15.60 -16.94 17.31
C ASP A 232 16.06 -16.44 15.94
N PHE A 233 15.42 -15.39 15.44
CA PHE A 233 15.66 -14.82 14.12
C PHE A 233 15.96 -13.32 14.25
N SER A 234 16.95 -12.84 13.48
CA SER A 234 17.23 -11.42 13.34
C SER A 234 17.66 -11.08 11.93
N ALA A 235 17.29 -9.89 11.46
CA ALA A 235 17.64 -9.39 10.14
C ALA A 235 17.81 -7.86 10.13
N TYR A 236 18.28 -7.32 8.99
CA TYR A 236 18.38 -5.88 8.73
C TYR A 236 19.36 -5.10 9.64
N GLY A 237 20.29 -5.81 10.27
CA GLY A 237 21.32 -5.25 11.15
C GLY A 237 21.47 -6.06 12.43
N ASP A 238 22.42 -5.65 13.27
CA ASP A 238 22.62 -6.27 14.58
C ASP A 238 21.49 -5.83 15.53
N PRO A 239 20.78 -6.76 16.22
CA PRO A 239 19.67 -6.45 17.13
C PRO A 239 20.19 -5.88 18.46
N THR A 240 20.80 -4.69 18.38
CA THR A 240 21.43 -3.98 19.49
C THR A 240 21.03 -2.50 19.46
N GLY A 241 21.08 -1.85 20.63
CA GLY A 241 20.73 -0.43 20.78
C GLY A 241 19.26 -0.20 21.16
N ASP A 242 18.76 1.00 20.85
CA ASP A 242 17.44 1.46 21.28
C ASP A 242 16.33 0.72 20.53
N LYS A 243 15.40 0.11 21.29
CA LYS A 243 14.20 -0.52 20.77
C LYS A 243 13.16 0.55 20.43
N THR A 244 12.67 0.53 19.20
CA THR A 244 11.57 1.40 18.74
C THR A 244 10.21 0.73 18.90
N LEU A 245 10.18 -0.61 18.93
CA LEU A 245 8.98 -1.42 19.15
C LEU A 245 9.38 -2.71 19.85
N GLU A 246 8.60 -3.14 20.86
CA GLU A 246 8.75 -4.44 21.51
C GLU A 246 7.38 -4.92 22.00
N TYR A 247 6.97 -6.13 21.61
CA TYR A 247 5.72 -6.71 22.07
C TYR A 247 5.71 -8.24 21.98
N LYS A 248 4.74 -8.88 22.66
CA LYS A 248 4.51 -10.33 22.59
C LYS A 248 3.37 -10.67 21.65
N VAL A 249 3.51 -11.80 20.95
CA VAL A 249 2.44 -12.36 20.11
C VAL A 249 1.50 -13.22 20.96
N GLY A 250 0.20 -12.99 20.78
CA GLY A 250 -0.89 -13.76 21.37
C GLY A 250 -1.32 -14.94 20.50
N PRO A 251 -2.63 -15.26 20.39
CA PRO A 251 -3.77 -14.41 20.74
C PRO A 251 -4.05 -14.31 22.24
N PHE A 252 -4.35 -13.09 22.68
CA PHE A 252 -4.68 -12.79 24.08
C PHE A 252 -6.19 -12.85 24.36
N SER A 253 -7.03 -13.00 23.34
CA SER A 253 -8.47 -13.23 23.47
C SER A 253 -8.85 -14.68 23.14
N GLU A 254 -9.95 -15.16 23.74
CA GLU A 254 -10.48 -16.50 23.47
C GLU A 254 -11.26 -16.57 22.14
N SER A 255 -11.80 -15.45 21.68
CA SER A 255 -12.46 -15.33 20.38
C SER A 255 -12.37 -13.91 19.82
N SER A 256 -12.67 -13.81 18.52
CA SER A 256 -12.85 -12.56 17.80
C SER A 256 -14.18 -12.63 17.05
N ILE A 257 -15.12 -11.76 17.43
CA ILE A 257 -16.46 -11.67 16.82
C ILE A 257 -16.52 -10.44 15.92
N TYR A 258 -17.01 -10.63 14.70
CA TYR A 258 -17.16 -9.62 13.65
C TYR A 258 -18.64 -9.38 13.41
N SER A 259 -19.19 -8.37 14.07
CA SER A 259 -20.61 -8.01 14.00
C SER A 259 -20.88 -7.05 12.86
N ILE A 260 -21.96 -7.28 12.12
CA ILE A 260 -22.32 -6.51 10.93
C ILE A 260 -23.18 -5.30 11.33
N HIS A 261 -22.76 -4.11 10.89
CA HIS A 261 -23.44 -2.84 11.13
C HIS A 261 -23.58 -2.12 9.79
N GLY A 262 -24.77 -2.01 9.21
CA GLY A 262 -24.92 -1.54 7.81
C GLY A 262 -24.41 -0.12 7.49
N ASN A 263 -23.96 0.66 8.47
CA ASN A 263 -23.35 2.00 8.27
C ASN A 263 -22.49 2.44 9.46
N GLN A 264 -21.77 3.56 9.30
CA GLN A 264 -20.89 4.08 10.36
C GLN A 264 -21.66 4.52 11.61
N GLU A 265 -22.85 5.12 11.47
CA GLU A 265 -23.65 5.61 12.60
C GLU A 265 -24.05 4.48 13.54
N THR A 266 -24.48 3.34 12.99
CA THR A 266 -24.86 2.16 13.77
C THR A 266 -23.65 1.53 14.46
N ALA A 267 -22.51 1.43 13.79
CA ALA A 267 -21.27 0.94 14.40
C ALA A 267 -20.76 1.87 15.51
N VAL A 268 -20.85 3.20 15.33
CA VAL A 268 -20.50 4.21 16.35
C VAL A 268 -21.38 4.05 17.58
N LEU A 269 -22.69 3.82 17.42
CA LEU A 269 -23.59 3.54 18.54
C LEU A 269 -23.23 2.25 19.27
N ALA A 270 -22.89 1.19 18.52
CA ALA A 270 -22.44 -0.09 19.09
C ALA A 270 -21.13 0.09 19.89
N LEU A 271 -20.18 0.85 19.37
CA LEU A 271 -18.90 1.15 20.05
C LEU A 271 -19.13 1.92 21.36
N LYS A 272 -20.00 2.94 21.35
CA LYS A 272 -20.37 3.72 22.56
C LYS A 272 -21.00 2.84 23.64
N LYS A 273 -21.88 1.90 23.24
CA LYS A 273 -22.52 0.94 24.16
C LYS A 273 -21.54 -0.12 24.66
N GLY A 274 -20.44 -0.34 23.95
CA GLY A 274 -19.48 -1.41 24.22
C GLY A 274 -19.93 -2.76 23.66
N ASP A 275 -20.80 -2.76 22.65
CA ASP A 275 -21.21 -3.96 21.90
C ASP A 275 -20.09 -4.41 20.94
N ILE A 276 -19.22 -3.48 20.53
CA ILE A 276 -17.97 -3.73 19.80
C ILE A 276 -16.82 -2.95 20.44
N ASP A 277 -15.60 -3.46 20.29
CA ASP A 277 -14.41 -2.82 20.88
C ASP A 277 -13.59 -2.03 19.86
N PHE A 278 -13.72 -2.34 18.57
CA PHE A 278 -13.04 -1.67 17.47
C PHE A 278 -13.85 -1.84 16.17
N MET A 279 -13.81 -0.84 15.29
CA MET A 279 -14.48 -0.84 13.99
C MET A 279 -13.45 -0.97 12.87
N LEU A 280 -13.61 -1.96 12.00
CA LEU A 280 -12.80 -2.11 10.81
C LEU A 280 -13.47 -1.33 9.67
N ASN A 281 -12.85 -0.23 9.24
CA ASN A 281 -13.47 0.72 8.34
C ASN A 281 -12.52 1.16 7.22
N PRO A 282 -12.51 0.51 6.04
CA PRO A 282 -11.51 0.76 5.01
C PRO A 282 -11.44 2.22 4.55
N LEU A 283 -12.52 2.98 4.72
CA LEU A 283 -12.61 4.40 4.35
C LEU A 283 -12.32 5.37 5.51
N GLY A 284 -12.15 4.87 6.73
CA GLY A 284 -12.02 5.67 7.94
C GLY A 284 -13.34 6.28 8.40
N LEU A 285 -13.40 6.65 9.68
CA LEU A 285 -14.55 7.35 10.23
C LEU A 285 -14.72 8.72 9.59
N GLN A 286 -15.98 9.10 9.35
CA GLN A 286 -16.30 10.49 9.08
C GLN A 286 -15.89 11.35 10.29
N ARG A 287 -15.28 12.51 10.02
CA ARG A 287 -14.77 13.41 11.07
C ARG A 287 -15.84 13.78 12.10
N GLY A 288 -17.04 14.14 11.67
CA GLY A 288 -18.15 14.49 12.57
C GLY A 288 -18.58 13.33 13.49
N LEU A 289 -18.43 12.08 13.04
CA LEU A 289 -18.69 10.90 13.87
C LEU A 289 -17.56 10.66 14.88
N GLN A 290 -16.30 10.83 14.47
CA GLN A 290 -15.15 10.72 15.38
C GLN A 290 -15.17 11.82 16.44
N GLU A 291 -15.57 13.05 16.10
CA GLU A 291 -15.73 14.16 17.06
C GLU A 291 -16.74 13.85 18.15
N GLN A 292 -17.80 13.09 17.84
CA GLN A 292 -18.75 12.63 18.86
C GLN A 292 -18.12 11.61 19.82
N LEU A 293 -17.10 10.87 19.40
CA LEU A 293 -16.41 9.85 20.21
C LEU A 293 -15.21 10.43 20.97
N LYS A 294 -14.62 11.51 20.47
CA LYS A 294 -13.44 12.15 21.05
C LYS A 294 -13.75 12.62 22.48
N GLY A 295 -12.90 12.20 23.42
CA GLY A 295 -13.03 12.55 24.84
C GLY A 295 -14.10 11.77 25.60
N GLN A 296 -14.80 10.81 24.98
CA GLN A 296 -15.69 9.92 25.72
C GLN A 296 -14.88 8.96 26.61
N PRO A 297 -15.35 8.68 27.85
CA PRO A 297 -14.68 7.76 28.75
C PRO A 297 -14.49 6.37 28.12
N GLY A 298 -13.28 5.83 28.24
CA GLY A 298 -12.92 4.49 27.75
C GLY A 298 -12.67 4.38 26.24
N LEU A 299 -12.82 5.46 25.46
CA LEU A 299 -12.53 5.47 24.04
C LEU A 299 -11.22 6.21 23.72
N ALA A 300 -10.47 5.67 22.76
CA ALA A 300 -9.35 6.36 22.14
C ALA A 300 -9.59 6.51 20.64
N THR A 301 -9.40 7.72 20.13
CA THR A 301 -9.47 8.08 18.72
C THR A 301 -8.07 8.15 18.15
N LEU A 302 -7.84 7.53 16.99
CA LEU A 302 -6.55 7.52 16.30
C LEU A 302 -6.65 8.20 14.95
N GLU A 303 -5.51 8.71 14.50
CA GLU A 303 -5.33 9.32 13.19
C GLU A 303 -4.04 8.75 12.58
N ASN A 304 -4.19 7.99 11.49
CA ASN A 304 -3.10 7.35 10.76
C ASN A 304 -3.05 7.84 9.31
N ALA A 305 -1.88 7.90 8.69
CA ALA A 305 -1.79 8.21 7.27
C ALA A 305 -2.32 7.04 6.44
N ASN A 306 -3.11 7.31 5.40
CA ASN A 306 -3.51 6.28 4.44
C ASN A 306 -2.34 5.92 3.50
N ASN A 307 -2.29 4.68 3.00
CA ASN A 307 -1.30 4.25 2.02
C ASN A 307 -1.66 4.72 0.61
N GLY A 308 -1.34 5.99 0.34
CA GLY A 308 -1.65 6.63 -0.91
C GLY A 308 -1.50 8.13 -0.83
N PHE A 309 -1.51 8.79 -1.98
CA PHE A 309 -1.37 10.24 -2.07
C PHE A 309 -2.25 10.82 -3.17
N ARG A 310 -2.52 12.11 -3.05
CA ARG A 310 -3.13 12.96 -4.07
C ARG A 310 -2.02 13.82 -4.65
N TYR A 311 -2.03 14.02 -5.95
CA TYR A 311 -0.94 14.65 -6.68
C TYR A 311 -1.48 15.59 -7.74
N LEU A 312 -0.65 16.57 -8.11
CA LEU A 312 -0.78 17.33 -9.34
C LEU A 312 0.17 16.74 -10.37
N GLY A 313 -0.33 16.34 -11.54
CA GLY A 313 0.48 15.86 -12.66
C GLY A 313 0.58 16.91 -13.77
N PHE A 314 1.68 16.87 -14.52
CA PHE A 314 1.94 17.74 -15.66
C PHE A 314 1.98 16.96 -16.98
N ASN A 315 1.50 17.57 -18.07
CA ASN A 315 1.73 17.06 -19.42
C ASN A 315 3.09 17.52 -19.93
N LEU A 316 4.13 16.70 -19.77
CA LEU A 316 5.52 17.06 -20.10
C LEU A 316 5.78 17.17 -21.61
N ARG A 317 4.78 16.89 -22.45
CA ARG A 317 4.86 17.04 -23.91
C ARG A 317 4.56 18.47 -24.38
N LYS A 318 4.08 19.34 -23.48
CA LYS A 318 3.61 20.69 -23.82
C LYS A 318 4.38 21.76 -23.04
N PRO A 319 4.82 22.86 -23.69
CA PRO A 319 5.36 23.98 -22.96
C PRO A 319 4.28 24.69 -22.15
N PRO A 320 4.59 25.15 -20.93
CA PRO A 320 5.90 25.15 -20.26
C PRO A 320 6.10 23.97 -19.30
N MET A 321 5.20 22.98 -19.29
CA MET A 321 5.28 21.81 -18.40
C MET A 321 6.48 20.91 -18.71
N ASP A 322 7.04 20.97 -19.91
CA ASP A 322 8.32 20.35 -20.31
C ASP A 322 9.53 20.97 -19.57
N ILE A 323 9.45 22.25 -19.17
CA ILE A 323 10.53 22.95 -18.47
C ILE A 323 10.56 22.56 -16.98
N LYS A 324 11.65 21.91 -16.56
CA LYS A 324 11.87 21.48 -15.16
C LYS A 324 11.75 22.62 -14.14
N ALA A 325 12.36 23.77 -14.42
CA ALA A 325 12.30 24.94 -13.54
C ALA A 325 10.85 25.46 -13.35
N PHE A 326 9.99 25.31 -14.36
CA PHE A 326 8.56 25.63 -14.22
C PHE A 326 7.89 24.66 -13.25
N ARG A 327 8.09 23.34 -13.39
CA ARG A 327 7.51 22.34 -12.48
C ARG A 327 7.99 22.53 -11.03
N GLN A 328 9.28 22.84 -10.84
CA GLN A 328 9.86 23.20 -9.55
C GLN A 328 9.26 24.48 -8.97
N ALA A 329 9.07 25.53 -9.79
CA ALA A 329 8.39 26.76 -9.37
C ALA A 329 6.97 26.49 -8.90
N VAL A 330 6.19 25.69 -9.64
CA VAL A 330 4.85 25.27 -9.23
C VAL A 330 4.90 24.54 -7.89
N ALA A 331 5.80 23.56 -7.72
CA ALA A 331 5.91 22.81 -6.46
C ALA A 331 6.29 23.69 -5.25
N ILE A 332 7.16 24.69 -5.43
CA ILE A 332 7.54 25.66 -4.39
C ILE A 332 6.37 26.57 -4.04
N LEU A 333 5.57 27.01 -5.01
CA LEU A 333 4.42 27.89 -4.76
C LEU A 333 3.31 27.23 -3.94
N ILE A 334 3.19 25.90 -4.02
CA ILE A 334 2.14 25.14 -3.34
C ILE A 334 2.45 25.07 -1.84
N ASP A 335 1.73 25.88 -1.07
CA ASP A 335 1.79 25.89 0.39
C ASP A 335 0.89 24.80 0.98
N LYS A 336 1.41 23.57 0.99
CA LYS A 336 0.69 22.39 1.45
C LYS A 336 0.33 22.51 2.93
N GLU A 337 1.21 23.06 3.76
CA GLU A 337 0.98 23.24 5.20
C GLU A 337 -0.14 24.25 5.46
N PHE A 338 -0.13 25.40 4.79
CA PHE A 338 -1.22 26.37 4.87
C PHE A 338 -2.56 25.76 4.45
N LEU A 339 -2.60 25.02 3.33
CA LEU A 339 -3.85 24.40 2.88
C LEU A 339 -4.34 23.35 3.84
N THR A 340 -3.48 22.42 4.22
CA THR A 340 -3.87 21.29 5.07
C THR A 340 -4.23 21.73 6.49
N SER A 341 -3.47 22.65 7.09
CA SER A 341 -3.65 23.05 8.49
C SER A 341 -4.62 24.22 8.66
N THR A 342 -4.54 25.25 7.81
CA THR A 342 -5.33 26.48 7.98
C THR A 342 -6.64 26.44 7.20
N VAL A 343 -6.60 26.06 5.92
CA VAL A 343 -7.80 26.06 5.06
C VAL A 343 -8.66 24.82 5.31
N LEU A 344 -8.02 23.65 5.39
CA LEU A 344 -8.68 22.34 5.53
C LEU A 344 -8.71 21.85 6.98
N GLN A 345 -8.19 22.62 7.95
CA GLN A 345 -8.32 22.35 9.39
C GLN A 345 -7.90 20.92 9.79
N GLY A 346 -6.82 20.41 9.18
CA GLY A 346 -6.26 19.08 9.44
C GLY A 346 -7.05 17.92 8.83
N VAL A 347 -7.99 18.16 7.90
CA VAL A 347 -8.71 17.09 7.16
C VAL A 347 -7.81 16.39 6.14
N ALA A 348 -6.67 17.00 5.80
CA ALA A 348 -5.64 16.43 4.95
C ALA A 348 -4.28 16.53 5.66
N ILE A 349 -3.38 15.60 5.34
CA ILE A 349 -1.99 15.55 5.83
C ILE A 349 -1.08 15.88 4.65
N PRO A 350 -0.19 16.90 4.76
CA PRO A 350 0.66 17.28 3.64
C PRO A 350 1.67 16.16 3.33
N MET A 351 1.91 15.91 2.04
CA MET A 351 2.88 14.92 1.56
C MET A 351 3.82 15.52 0.51
N TYR A 352 5.04 14.99 0.44
CA TYR A 352 6.11 15.55 -0.42
C TYR A 352 6.83 14.49 -1.25
N THR A 353 6.68 13.21 -0.93
CA THR A 353 7.40 12.10 -1.58
C THR A 353 6.42 11.13 -2.23
N THR A 354 6.88 10.47 -3.30
CA THR A 354 6.11 9.47 -4.05
C THR A 354 6.04 8.12 -3.34
N VAL A 355 6.96 7.85 -2.40
CA VAL A 355 6.82 6.77 -1.41
C VAL A 355 6.40 7.39 -0.07
N PRO A 356 5.30 6.96 0.55
CA PRO A 356 4.88 7.47 1.85
C PRO A 356 5.92 7.19 2.94
N GLU A 357 6.13 8.14 3.85
CA GLU A 357 7.05 8.00 5.00
C GLU A 357 6.77 6.77 5.86
N GLY A 358 5.48 6.41 6.00
CA GLY A 358 5.09 5.21 6.74
C GLY A 358 5.48 3.88 6.07
N ASN A 359 5.91 3.88 4.80
CA ASN A 359 6.44 2.70 4.12
C ASN A 359 7.96 2.62 4.38
N GLY A 360 8.30 2.42 5.66
CA GLY A 360 9.60 2.77 6.22
C GLY A 360 10.80 2.09 5.57
N PHE A 361 10.68 0.84 5.11
CA PHE A 361 11.78 0.16 4.41
C PHE A 361 12.11 0.83 3.06
N TRP A 362 11.09 1.28 2.33
CA TRP A 362 11.23 1.83 0.96
C TRP A 362 11.33 3.36 0.91
N TYR A 363 11.00 4.04 2.00
CA TYR A 363 11.05 5.50 2.09
C TYR A 363 12.50 6.01 2.16
N ASN A 364 12.87 6.93 1.26
CA ASN A 364 14.15 7.63 1.32
C ASN A 364 14.00 8.92 2.15
N PRO A 365 14.61 9.02 3.34
CA PRO A 365 14.49 10.20 4.20
C PRO A 365 15.31 11.40 3.71
N ASP A 366 16.26 11.19 2.80
CA ASP A 366 17.20 12.23 2.34
C ASP A 366 16.66 13.06 1.15
N VAL A 367 15.50 12.68 0.62
CA VAL A 367 14.87 13.36 -0.52
C VAL A 367 14.43 14.78 -0.12
N PRO A 368 14.84 15.83 -0.85
CA PRO A 368 14.45 17.20 -0.53
C PRO A 368 12.93 17.42 -0.55
N LEU A 369 12.38 17.93 0.55
CA LEU A 369 10.95 18.22 0.68
C LEU A 369 10.65 19.62 0.12
N ILE A 370 10.54 19.73 -1.21
CA ILE A 370 10.40 21.02 -1.91
C ILE A 370 9.25 21.87 -1.34
N GLY A 371 9.60 23.10 -0.99
CA GLY A 371 8.68 24.11 -0.46
C GLY A 371 8.31 23.94 1.01
N LYS A 372 8.67 22.82 1.67
CA LYS A 372 8.30 22.58 3.06
C LYS A 372 8.87 23.66 3.98
N GLY A 373 8.02 24.20 4.85
CA GLY A 373 8.40 25.20 5.86
C GLY A 373 8.67 26.62 5.33
N LEU A 374 8.53 26.88 4.02
CA LEU A 374 8.72 28.23 3.47
C LEU A 374 7.49 29.10 3.68
N SER A 375 7.70 30.36 4.06
CA SER A 375 6.68 31.41 4.07
C SER A 375 6.26 31.82 2.65
N ARG A 376 5.13 32.54 2.54
CA ARG A 376 4.65 33.05 1.24
C ARG A 376 5.69 33.95 0.54
N LEU A 377 6.39 34.80 1.30
CA LEU A 377 7.45 35.66 0.77
C LEU A 377 8.61 34.84 0.22
N GLU A 378 9.17 33.92 1.02
CA GLU A 378 10.31 33.09 0.62
C GLU A 378 9.98 32.22 -0.60
N ARG A 379 8.74 31.70 -0.69
CA ARG A 379 8.26 30.97 -1.88
C ARG A 379 8.30 31.86 -3.12
N THR A 380 7.73 33.05 -3.05
CA THR A 380 7.71 34.00 -4.18
C THR A 380 9.12 34.41 -4.60
N GLU A 381 9.99 34.79 -3.66
CA GLU A 381 11.37 35.18 -3.95
C GLU A 381 12.16 34.04 -4.60
N LYS A 382 12.05 32.83 -4.05
CA LYS A 382 12.73 31.64 -4.59
C LYS A 382 12.22 31.30 -5.99
N VAL A 383 10.92 31.40 -6.23
CA VAL A 383 10.30 31.14 -7.53
C VAL A 383 10.71 32.18 -8.57
N VAL A 384 10.67 33.48 -8.24
CA VAL A 384 11.11 34.54 -9.15
C VAL A 384 12.58 34.35 -9.52
N LYS A 385 13.44 34.05 -8.54
CA LYS A 385 14.85 33.76 -8.79
C LYS A 385 15.02 32.55 -9.72
N LEU A 386 14.39 31.42 -9.39
CA LEU A 386 14.47 30.18 -10.16
C LEU A 386 14.02 30.36 -11.62
N LEU A 387 12.87 31.01 -11.82
CA LEU A 387 12.33 31.24 -13.15
C LEU A 387 13.19 32.22 -13.96
N LYS A 388 13.75 33.27 -13.35
CA LYS A 388 14.73 34.16 -14.01
C LYS A 388 15.98 33.41 -14.45
N GLU A 389 16.54 32.58 -13.58
CA GLU A 389 17.71 31.73 -13.90
C GLU A 389 17.41 30.77 -15.04
N ALA A 390 16.15 30.32 -15.17
CA ALA A 390 15.66 29.51 -16.29
C ALA A 390 15.31 30.30 -17.56
N GLY A 391 15.45 31.64 -17.55
CA GLY A 391 15.23 32.51 -18.71
C GLY A 391 13.82 33.10 -18.84
N PHE A 392 12.94 32.89 -17.86
CA PHE A 392 11.64 33.57 -17.85
C PHE A 392 11.81 35.06 -17.54
N THR A 393 10.96 35.90 -18.12
CA THR A 393 10.98 37.35 -17.90
C THR A 393 9.58 37.87 -17.60
N TRP A 394 9.50 38.92 -16.80
CA TRP A 394 8.26 39.62 -16.50
C TRP A 394 8.28 41.01 -17.12
N GLU A 395 7.12 41.49 -17.56
CA GLU A 395 6.93 42.93 -17.77
C GLU A 395 6.83 43.66 -16.42
N LYS A 396 6.25 42.98 -15.43
CA LYS A 396 6.16 43.45 -14.05
C LYS A 396 6.24 42.26 -13.09
N GLU A 397 7.24 42.27 -12.22
CA GLU A 397 7.48 41.16 -11.28
C GLU A 397 6.47 41.15 -10.13
N PRO A 398 6.12 39.97 -9.58
CA PRO A 398 5.29 39.89 -8.39
C PRO A 398 6.02 40.44 -7.16
N LYS A 399 5.28 41.04 -6.25
CA LYS A 399 5.79 41.53 -4.95
C LYS A 399 4.87 41.07 -3.82
N VAL A 400 5.48 40.42 -2.84
CA VAL A 400 4.82 39.95 -1.61
C VAL A 400 5.47 40.65 -0.41
N SER A 401 4.67 41.03 0.57
CA SER A 401 5.15 41.61 1.83
C SER A 401 5.56 40.54 2.84
N GLU A 402 6.25 40.93 3.92
CA GLU A 402 6.70 40.00 4.98
C GLU A 402 5.55 39.20 5.62
N ASN A 403 4.33 39.76 5.66
CA ASN A 403 3.16 39.07 6.21
C ASN A 403 2.45 38.15 5.19
N GLY A 404 3.00 38.01 3.98
CA GLY A 404 2.46 37.17 2.90
C GLY A 404 1.38 37.83 2.05
N THR A 405 1.08 39.12 2.23
CA THR A 405 0.13 39.83 1.36
C THR A 405 0.77 40.13 0.00
N VAL A 406 0.07 39.77 -1.08
CA VAL A 406 0.44 40.14 -2.45
C VAL A 406 0.21 41.64 -2.62
N GLU A 407 1.29 42.42 -2.68
CA GLU A 407 1.25 43.87 -2.93
C GLU A 407 1.14 44.17 -4.42
N GLN A 408 1.66 43.25 -5.25
CA GLN A 408 1.70 43.37 -6.69
C GLN A 408 1.68 41.97 -7.31
N GLU A 409 0.71 41.71 -8.18
CA GLU A 409 0.70 40.50 -9.01
C GLU A 409 1.75 40.63 -10.12
N GLY A 410 2.30 39.49 -10.54
CA GLY A 410 3.15 39.42 -11.72
C GLY A 410 2.36 39.62 -13.01
N GLU A 411 2.88 40.38 -13.97
CA GLU A 411 2.23 40.63 -15.26
C GLU A 411 3.20 40.40 -16.43
N GLY A 412 2.66 39.93 -17.55
CA GLY A 412 3.40 39.77 -18.81
C GLY A 412 4.53 38.75 -18.74
N LEU A 413 4.35 37.66 -17.98
CA LEU A 413 5.34 36.58 -17.92
C LEU A 413 5.56 35.97 -19.31
N LYS A 414 6.82 35.89 -19.72
CA LYS A 414 7.28 35.30 -20.98
C LYS A 414 8.19 34.13 -20.69
N MET A 415 8.03 33.08 -21.48
CA MET A 415 8.85 31.88 -21.46
C MET A 415 10.28 32.18 -21.97
N PRO A 416 11.24 31.26 -21.78
CA PRO A 416 12.64 31.47 -22.21
C PRO A 416 12.82 31.71 -23.71
N ASN A 417 11.86 31.26 -24.53
CA ASN A 417 11.83 31.52 -25.98
C ASN A 417 11.26 32.91 -26.35
N GLY A 418 10.85 33.72 -25.37
CA GLY A 418 10.26 35.05 -25.55
C GLY A 418 8.75 35.07 -25.78
N GLU A 419 8.11 33.90 -25.96
CA GLU A 419 6.67 33.81 -26.14
C GLU A 419 5.93 34.08 -24.82
N PRO A 420 4.74 34.71 -24.87
CA PRO A 420 3.90 34.88 -23.68
C PRO A 420 3.55 33.54 -23.04
N MET A 421 3.43 33.53 -21.71
CA MET A 421 2.98 32.37 -20.97
C MET A 421 1.58 31.92 -21.44
N PRO A 422 1.38 30.65 -21.86
CA PRO A 422 0.08 30.18 -22.29
C PRO A 422 -0.88 30.07 -21.11
N LYS A 423 -2.19 30.14 -21.40
CA LYS A 423 -3.22 29.85 -20.40
C LYS A 423 -3.22 28.36 -20.09
N LEU A 424 -3.15 28.01 -18.82
CA LEU A 424 -3.09 26.63 -18.35
C LEU A 424 -4.42 26.19 -17.75
N GLU A 425 -4.92 25.02 -18.13
CA GLU A 425 -6.07 24.38 -17.50
C GLU A 425 -5.61 23.37 -16.43
N ILE A 426 -6.15 23.50 -15.21
CA ILE A 426 -5.94 22.53 -14.11
C ILE A 426 -7.21 21.70 -13.96
N LEU A 427 -7.18 20.45 -14.41
CA LEU A 427 -8.28 19.52 -14.21
C LEU A 427 -8.31 19.00 -12.78
N SER A 428 -9.45 19.12 -12.11
CA SER A 428 -9.62 18.56 -10.76
C SER A 428 -11.05 18.09 -10.57
N PRO A 429 -11.29 17.05 -9.75
CA PRO A 429 -12.64 16.63 -9.44
C PRO A 429 -13.49 17.75 -8.85
N SER A 430 -14.78 17.71 -9.12
CA SER A 430 -15.74 18.65 -8.54
C SER A 430 -15.82 18.50 -7.01
N PRO A 431 -16.25 19.56 -6.28
CA PRO A 431 -16.39 19.49 -4.83
C PRO A 431 -17.39 18.42 -4.36
N GLY A 432 -18.37 18.04 -5.20
CA GLY A 432 -19.32 16.98 -4.91
C GLY A 432 -18.71 15.58 -4.95
N TYR A 433 -17.57 15.41 -5.64
CA TYR A 433 -16.81 14.16 -5.66
C TYR A 433 -15.66 14.18 -4.65
N ASP A 434 -14.83 15.22 -4.66
CA ASP A 434 -13.73 15.39 -3.72
C ASP A 434 -13.48 16.89 -3.40
N PRO A 435 -13.99 17.40 -2.27
CA PRO A 435 -13.83 18.80 -1.90
C PRO A 435 -12.37 19.19 -1.62
N LEU A 436 -11.51 18.24 -1.20
CA LEU A 436 -10.12 18.52 -0.87
C LEU A 436 -9.32 18.82 -2.14
N ARG A 437 -9.44 17.97 -3.17
CA ARG A 437 -8.77 18.20 -4.48
C ARG A 437 -9.28 19.46 -5.18
N SER A 438 -10.57 19.76 -5.07
CA SER A 438 -11.13 21.01 -5.62
C SER A 438 -10.58 22.25 -4.91
N THR A 439 -10.42 22.20 -3.58
CA THR A 439 -9.83 23.29 -2.78
C THR A 439 -8.37 23.51 -3.16
N PHE A 440 -7.57 22.43 -3.28
CA PHE A 440 -6.20 22.52 -3.76
C PHE A 440 -6.14 23.17 -5.16
N ALA A 441 -6.97 22.74 -6.11
CA ALA A 441 -6.99 23.31 -7.46
C ALA A 441 -7.23 24.83 -7.47
N ILE A 442 -8.20 25.32 -6.69
CA ILE A 442 -8.54 26.75 -6.62
C ILE A 442 -7.39 27.57 -6.01
N TRP A 443 -6.73 27.05 -4.98
CA TRP A 443 -5.60 27.75 -4.37
C TRP A 443 -4.34 27.71 -5.24
N ILE A 444 -4.10 26.60 -5.94
CA ILE A 444 -3.03 26.50 -6.93
C ILE A 444 -3.28 27.49 -8.07
N GLU A 445 -4.51 27.56 -8.61
CA GLU A 445 -4.90 28.59 -9.58
C GLU A 445 -4.53 29.98 -9.08
N ARG A 446 -4.95 30.35 -7.87
CA ARG A 446 -4.64 31.67 -7.29
C ARG A 446 -3.14 31.92 -7.21
N TRP A 447 -2.37 30.99 -6.65
CA TRP A 447 -0.94 31.19 -6.45
C TRP A 447 -0.12 31.28 -7.73
N LEU A 448 -0.56 30.58 -8.78
CA LEU A 448 0.02 30.70 -10.11
C LEU A 448 -0.29 32.08 -10.71
N ASN A 449 -1.53 32.54 -10.61
CA ASN A 449 -1.92 33.85 -11.12
C ASN A 449 -1.23 35.00 -10.35
N ASP A 450 -1.00 34.88 -9.02
CA ASP A 450 -0.26 35.87 -8.22
C ASP A 450 1.13 36.17 -8.80
N ILE A 451 1.78 35.19 -9.45
CA ILE A 451 3.10 35.36 -10.09
C ILE A 451 3.04 35.57 -11.61
N GLY A 452 1.84 35.75 -12.17
CA GLY A 452 1.66 36.00 -13.61
C GLY A 452 1.62 34.75 -14.48
N ILE A 453 1.43 33.55 -13.92
CA ILE A 453 1.13 32.32 -14.67
C ILE A 453 -0.40 32.22 -14.82
N PRO A 454 -0.95 32.40 -16.04
CA PRO A 454 -2.39 32.43 -16.23
C PRO A 454 -2.97 31.02 -16.17
N ALA A 455 -3.42 30.58 -14.99
CA ALA A 455 -4.03 29.27 -14.77
C ALA A 455 -5.53 29.38 -14.50
N ARG A 456 -6.28 28.31 -14.80
CA ARG A 456 -7.70 28.17 -14.45
C ARG A 456 -8.01 26.75 -14.00
N ALA A 457 -8.57 26.58 -12.81
CA ALA A 457 -9.10 25.32 -12.35
C ALA A 457 -10.42 25.00 -13.07
N LYS A 458 -10.49 23.79 -13.64
CA LYS A 458 -11.70 23.23 -14.23
C LYS A 458 -12.15 22.03 -13.40
N LEU A 459 -13.15 22.29 -12.59
CA LEU A 459 -13.76 21.32 -11.69
C LEU A 459 -14.78 20.47 -12.46
N THR A 460 -14.54 19.18 -12.61
CA THR A 460 -15.36 18.27 -13.43
C THR A 460 -15.48 16.87 -12.81
N ASP A 461 -16.24 15.97 -13.43
CA ASP A 461 -16.36 14.59 -12.98
C ASP A 461 -15.04 13.81 -13.09
N PHE A 462 -14.79 12.88 -12.16
CA PHE A 462 -13.57 12.07 -12.11
C PHE A 462 -13.32 11.29 -13.41
N ASN A 463 -14.35 10.62 -13.96
CA ASN A 463 -14.18 9.81 -15.16
C ASN A 463 -13.90 10.66 -16.39
N VAL A 464 -14.44 11.89 -16.44
CA VAL A 464 -14.11 12.86 -17.50
C VAL A 464 -12.63 13.24 -17.45
N ILE A 465 -12.03 13.38 -16.26
CA ILE A 465 -10.59 13.64 -16.13
C ILE A 465 -9.80 12.43 -16.62
N VAL A 466 -10.14 11.22 -16.15
CA VAL A 466 -9.46 9.98 -16.53
C VAL A 466 -9.48 9.77 -18.04
N GLU A 467 -10.61 10.02 -18.70
CA GLU A 467 -10.71 9.94 -20.16
C GLU A 467 -9.87 11.02 -20.86
N ARG A 468 -9.88 12.26 -20.36
CA ARG A 468 -9.10 13.35 -20.97
C ARG A 468 -7.59 13.13 -20.88
N ILE A 469 -7.09 12.56 -19.78
CA ILE A 469 -5.64 12.33 -19.62
C ILE A 469 -5.13 11.11 -20.40
N ARG A 470 -6.01 10.34 -21.06
CA ARG A 470 -5.63 9.31 -22.03
C ARG A 470 -5.24 9.92 -23.39
N ASP A 471 -5.73 11.12 -23.70
CA ASP A 471 -5.36 11.87 -24.90
C ASP A 471 -4.20 12.83 -24.58
N PRO A 472 -2.98 12.62 -25.12
CA PRO A 472 -1.84 13.50 -24.89
C PRO A 472 -2.07 14.97 -25.27
N GLU A 473 -3.02 15.26 -26.16
CA GLU A 473 -3.39 16.63 -26.53
C GLU A 473 -4.50 17.21 -25.64
N GLY A 474 -5.15 16.38 -24.83
CA GLY A 474 -6.39 16.69 -24.12
C GLY A 474 -6.26 17.48 -22.82
N PHE A 475 -5.06 17.74 -22.30
CA PHE A 475 -4.85 18.36 -20.97
C PHE A 475 -3.49 19.07 -20.83
N ASP A 476 -3.38 19.92 -19.80
CA ASP A 476 -2.13 20.59 -19.38
C ASP A 476 -1.67 20.09 -18.01
N ILE A 477 -2.54 20.24 -16.99
CA ILE A 477 -2.29 19.87 -15.61
C ILE A 477 -3.54 19.14 -15.07
N TRP A 478 -3.36 18.14 -14.21
CA TRP A 478 -4.47 17.46 -13.55
C TRP A 478 -4.18 17.15 -12.08
N ILE A 479 -5.24 16.96 -11.28
CA ILE A 479 -5.16 16.54 -9.88
C ILE A 479 -5.95 15.25 -9.70
N LEU A 480 -5.25 14.16 -9.34
CA LEU A 480 -5.83 12.85 -9.03
C LEU A 480 -5.16 12.25 -7.79
N GLY A 481 -5.39 10.97 -7.52
CA GLY A 481 -4.74 10.27 -6.41
C GLY A 481 -4.63 8.78 -6.66
N TRP A 482 -3.71 8.15 -5.91
CA TRP A 482 -3.40 6.73 -5.97
C TRP A 482 -3.50 6.11 -4.58
N GLY A 483 -4.05 4.89 -4.51
CA GLY A 483 -3.72 3.93 -3.46
C GLY A 483 -2.52 3.11 -3.92
N LEU A 484 -1.64 2.69 -3.01
CA LEU A 484 -0.34 2.11 -3.35
C LEU A 484 -0.18 0.70 -2.80
N SER A 485 0.62 -0.11 -3.50
CA SER A 485 1.21 -1.35 -2.97
C SER A 485 2.35 -1.02 -2.00
N ASN A 486 2.76 -1.99 -1.18
CA ASN A 486 3.91 -1.83 -0.28
C ASN A 486 5.24 -1.93 -1.05
N PHE A 487 5.36 -2.88 -1.99
CA PHE A 487 6.51 -2.91 -2.90
C PHE A 487 6.36 -1.79 -3.94
N PRO A 488 7.35 -0.89 -4.11
CA PRO A 488 7.18 0.35 -4.87
C PRO A 488 7.40 0.20 -6.39
N ASP A 489 6.98 -0.92 -6.98
CA ASP A 489 7.01 -1.14 -8.44
C ASP A 489 6.05 -0.20 -9.20
N TYR A 490 5.06 0.38 -8.52
CA TYR A 490 4.22 1.45 -9.08
C TYR A 490 5.03 2.66 -9.56
N LEU A 491 6.24 2.88 -9.06
CA LEU A 491 7.12 3.94 -9.58
C LEU A 491 7.49 3.67 -11.06
N GLU A 492 7.72 2.41 -11.44
CA GLU A 492 7.90 2.03 -12.85
C GLU A 492 6.62 2.29 -13.63
N ALA A 493 5.47 1.80 -13.11
CA ALA A 493 4.19 1.90 -13.80
C ALA A 493 3.81 3.36 -14.10
N PHE A 494 4.06 4.27 -13.15
CA PHE A 494 3.66 5.67 -13.24
C PHE A 494 4.65 6.55 -14.03
N PHE A 495 5.93 6.17 -14.12
CA PHE A 495 6.97 7.10 -14.58
C PHE A 495 7.91 6.53 -15.64
N HIS A 496 7.99 5.22 -15.85
CA HIS A 496 8.81 4.68 -16.94
C HIS A 496 8.27 5.18 -18.30
N SER A 497 9.15 5.59 -19.21
CA SER A 497 8.78 6.15 -20.52
C SER A 497 7.94 5.21 -21.39
N ARG A 498 8.22 3.89 -21.40
CA ARG A 498 7.39 2.88 -22.09
C ARG A 498 5.92 2.90 -21.68
N ASN A 499 5.62 3.36 -20.46
CA ASN A 499 4.26 3.44 -19.92
C ASN A 499 3.55 4.75 -20.31
N ALA A 500 4.15 5.58 -21.17
CA ALA A 500 3.59 6.85 -21.63
C ALA A 500 2.62 6.71 -22.81
N GLU A 501 2.59 5.54 -23.44
CA GLU A 501 1.79 5.24 -24.62
C GLU A 501 0.60 4.32 -24.28
N GLY A 502 -0.46 4.41 -25.08
CA GLY A 502 -1.64 3.54 -24.96
C GLY A 502 -2.29 3.57 -23.57
N ASP A 503 -2.48 2.39 -22.98
CA ASP A 503 -3.12 2.23 -21.68
C ASP A 503 -2.19 2.43 -20.46
N GLY A 504 -0.91 2.72 -20.68
CA GLY A 504 0.08 2.90 -19.62
C GLY A 504 -0.23 4.04 -18.64
N LEU A 505 0.29 3.97 -17.41
CA LEU A 505 -0.05 4.89 -16.33
C LEU A 505 0.81 6.17 -16.29
N ASN A 506 1.85 6.28 -17.11
CA ASN A 506 2.65 7.50 -17.27
C ASN A 506 1.92 8.51 -18.19
N ARG A 507 0.74 8.96 -17.73
CA ARG A 507 -0.12 9.88 -18.48
C ARG A 507 0.59 11.18 -18.85
N GLY A 508 1.45 11.67 -17.95
CA GLY A 508 2.21 12.92 -18.14
C GLY A 508 3.28 12.86 -19.23
N GLY A 509 3.69 11.66 -19.66
CA GLY A 509 4.74 11.51 -20.66
C GLY A 509 6.14 11.80 -20.14
N TYR A 510 6.40 11.49 -18.87
CA TYR A 510 7.75 11.60 -18.31
C TYR A 510 8.69 10.62 -19.03
N SER A 511 9.89 11.09 -19.34
CA SER A 511 10.92 10.30 -20.02
C SER A 511 12.28 10.72 -19.51
N ASN A 512 12.96 9.81 -18.82
CA ASN A 512 14.31 9.99 -18.34
C ASN A 512 15.02 8.62 -18.45
N PRO A 513 16.01 8.46 -19.36
CA PRO A 513 16.69 7.19 -19.57
C PRO A 513 17.39 6.62 -18.32
N GLU A 514 17.86 7.48 -17.42
CA GLU A 514 18.50 7.03 -16.17
C GLU A 514 17.45 6.50 -15.19
N PHE A 515 16.29 7.15 -15.12
CA PHE A 515 15.14 6.65 -14.36
C PHE A 515 14.62 5.33 -14.93
N ASP A 516 14.44 5.25 -16.25
CA ASP A 516 13.97 4.03 -16.93
C ASP A 516 14.90 2.85 -16.63
N ALA A 517 16.21 3.06 -16.73
CA ALA A 517 17.20 2.03 -16.40
C ALA A 517 17.15 1.57 -14.94
N LEU A 518 16.88 2.47 -14.00
CA LEU A 518 16.69 2.13 -12.58
C LEU A 518 15.39 1.33 -12.36
N ALA A 519 14.30 1.73 -13.02
CA ALA A 519 13.02 1.05 -12.92
C ALA A 519 13.06 -0.36 -13.54
N ASP A 520 13.76 -0.51 -14.67
CA ASP A 520 14.09 -1.81 -15.27
C ASP A 520 14.94 -2.67 -14.33
N ALA A 521 15.96 -2.08 -13.70
CA ALA A 521 16.79 -2.77 -12.72
C ALA A 521 15.96 -3.25 -11.53
N LEU A 522 15.06 -2.42 -10.99
CA LEU A 522 14.17 -2.78 -9.87
C LEU A 522 13.27 -3.97 -10.20
N LEU A 523 12.68 -4.02 -11.40
CA LEU A 523 11.83 -5.15 -11.81
C LEU A 523 12.62 -6.46 -11.98
N ALA A 524 13.92 -6.37 -12.27
CA ALA A 524 14.82 -7.53 -12.42
C ALA A 524 15.62 -7.87 -11.15
N GLU A 525 15.59 -7.01 -10.14
CA GLU A 525 16.40 -7.15 -8.93
C GLU A 525 15.92 -8.32 -8.07
N THR A 526 16.88 -8.95 -7.40
CA THR A 526 16.67 -10.12 -6.54
C THR A 526 17.21 -9.93 -5.12
N ASP A 527 18.01 -8.89 -4.89
CA ASP A 527 18.51 -8.47 -3.58
C ASP A 527 17.70 -7.29 -3.02
N LEU A 528 17.23 -7.42 -1.77
CA LEU A 528 16.37 -6.42 -1.14
C LEU A 528 17.06 -5.08 -0.89
N ASN A 529 18.34 -5.10 -0.51
CA ASN A 529 19.06 -3.86 -0.21
C ASN A 529 19.43 -3.12 -1.50
N ALA A 530 19.85 -3.85 -2.53
CA ALA A 530 20.08 -3.27 -3.86
C ALA A 530 18.80 -2.66 -4.44
N ALA A 531 17.65 -3.33 -4.30
CA ALA A 531 16.36 -2.78 -4.72
C ALA A 531 15.99 -1.52 -3.94
N ARG A 532 16.25 -1.48 -2.64
CA ARG A 532 16.02 -0.30 -1.81
C ARG A 532 16.87 0.88 -2.29
N ASP A 533 18.15 0.66 -2.57
CA ASP A 533 19.04 1.69 -3.10
C ASP A 533 18.57 2.22 -4.47
N GLN A 534 18.04 1.35 -5.33
CA GLN A 534 17.43 1.73 -6.62
C GLN A 534 16.19 2.61 -6.40
N VAL A 535 15.28 2.18 -5.52
CA VAL A 535 14.06 2.92 -5.15
C VAL A 535 14.39 4.29 -4.53
N PHE A 536 15.46 4.37 -3.74
CA PHE A 536 15.92 5.61 -3.13
C PHE A 536 16.36 6.61 -4.20
N LYS A 537 17.16 6.16 -5.18
CA LYS A 537 17.58 6.98 -6.33
C LYS A 537 16.39 7.38 -7.21
N MET A 538 15.45 6.47 -7.45
CA MET A 538 14.23 6.78 -8.20
C MET A 538 13.44 7.91 -7.52
N GLN A 539 13.33 7.91 -6.19
CA GLN A 539 12.69 9.02 -5.46
C GLN A 539 13.46 10.34 -5.61
N GLU A 540 14.79 10.32 -5.64
CA GLU A 540 15.62 11.52 -5.87
C GLU A 540 15.35 12.12 -7.26
N PHE A 541 15.31 11.30 -8.32
CA PHE A 541 14.93 11.75 -9.66
C PHE A 541 13.54 12.38 -9.67
N LEU A 542 12.55 11.74 -9.06
CA LEU A 542 11.16 12.23 -9.08
C LEU A 542 10.98 13.51 -8.25
N ALA A 543 11.75 13.68 -7.18
CA ALA A 543 11.73 14.90 -6.37
C ALA A 543 12.41 16.08 -7.08
N ASP A 544 13.38 15.82 -7.95
CA ASP A 544 14.05 16.87 -8.72
C ASP A 544 13.28 17.19 -10.02
N ASP A 545 12.92 16.17 -10.80
CA ASP A 545 12.23 16.31 -12.08
C ASP A 545 10.75 16.67 -11.94
N LEU A 546 10.08 16.29 -10.85
CA LEU A 546 8.69 16.61 -10.53
C LEU A 546 7.70 16.34 -11.69
N PRO A 547 7.67 15.14 -12.30
CA PRO A 547 6.59 14.80 -13.23
C PRO A 547 5.22 14.88 -12.52
N TYR A 548 5.21 14.55 -11.22
CA TYR A 548 4.13 14.83 -10.27
C TYR A 548 4.63 15.75 -9.15
N VAL A 549 3.75 16.63 -8.66
CA VAL A 549 3.85 17.25 -7.34
C VAL A 549 2.90 16.51 -6.41
N VAL A 550 3.44 15.70 -5.49
CA VAL A 550 2.64 15.09 -4.42
C VAL A 550 2.08 16.21 -3.53
N LEU A 551 0.79 16.13 -3.17
CA LEU A 551 0.08 17.21 -2.47
C LEU A 551 -0.26 16.83 -1.03
N PHE A 552 -1.02 15.76 -0.85
CA PHE A 552 -1.52 15.36 0.46
C PHE A 552 -1.99 13.90 0.47
N THR A 553 -2.12 13.33 1.66
CA THR A 553 -2.99 12.19 1.91
C THR A 553 -4.11 12.58 2.87
N THR A 554 -5.05 11.67 3.06
CA THR A 554 -6.13 11.81 4.00
C THR A 554 -5.82 10.96 5.22
N PRO A 555 -6.07 11.47 6.43
CA PRO A 555 -6.02 10.64 7.61
C PRO A 555 -7.07 9.53 7.52
N LEU A 556 -6.70 8.36 8.00
CA LEU A 556 -7.60 7.31 8.38
C LEU A 556 -7.96 7.50 9.85
N LEU A 557 -9.23 7.80 10.10
CA LEU A 557 -9.77 8.08 11.42
C LEU A 557 -10.33 6.80 12.03
N GLU A 558 -9.73 6.37 13.13
CA GLU A 558 -10.06 5.10 13.81
C GLU A 558 -10.50 5.39 15.26
N THR A 559 -11.26 4.48 15.87
CA THR A 559 -11.61 4.59 17.30
C THR A 559 -11.82 3.21 17.89
N TYR A 560 -11.31 3.00 19.11
CA TYR A 560 -11.42 1.74 19.85
C TYR A 560 -11.68 1.96 21.34
N ARG A 561 -12.11 0.89 22.03
CA ARG A 561 -12.28 0.80 23.49
C ARG A 561 -10.92 0.64 24.18
N ALA A 562 -10.28 1.75 24.51
CA ALA A 562 -8.97 1.76 25.20
C ALA A 562 -9.03 1.33 26.67
N ASP A 563 -10.22 1.28 27.25
CA ASP A 563 -10.48 0.66 28.56
C ASP A 563 -10.47 -0.88 28.51
N ARG A 564 -10.60 -1.49 27.32
CA ARG A 564 -10.63 -2.95 27.13
C ARG A 564 -9.46 -3.48 26.30
N LEU A 565 -8.95 -2.67 25.37
CA LEU A 565 -7.90 -3.07 24.44
C LEU A 565 -6.61 -2.29 24.68
N GLU A 566 -5.50 -2.98 24.53
CA GLU A 566 -4.16 -2.41 24.47
C GLU A 566 -3.45 -2.92 23.22
N PHE A 567 -3.29 -2.04 22.23
CA PHE A 567 -2.53 -2.35 21.03
C PHE A 567 -1.03 -2.20 21.31
N PRO A 568 -0.16 -3.05 20.73
CA PRO A 568 1.29 -2.93 20.87
C PRO A 568 1.82 -1.61 20.29
N TYR A 569 1.15 -1.10 19.28
CA TYR A 569 1.38 0.22 18.70
C TYR A 569 0.08 0.75 18.09
N THR A 570 -0.03 2.06 17.91
CA THR A 570 -1.23 2.70 17.34
C THR A 570 -0.95 3.56 16.11
N LYS A 571 0.34 3.80 15.81
CA LYS A 571 0.79 4.53 14.62
C LYS A 571 1.30 3.53 13.57
N THR A 572 0.66 3.47 12.42
CA THR A 572 1.08 2.63 11.29
C THR A 572 0.47 3.13 9.97
N LEU A 573 1.15 2.89 8.85
CA LEU A 573 0.64 3.23 7.53
C LEU A 573 -0.62 2.40 7.22
N GLY A 574 -1.68 3.07 6.75
CA GLY A 574 -2.98 2.45 6.52
C GLY A 574 -3.79 2.15 7.79
N GLY A 575 -3.28 2.53 8.97
CA GLY A 575 -3.94 2.38 10.28
C GLY A 575 -4.06 0.94 10.79
N LEU A 576 -4.65 0.77 11.98
CA LEU A 576 -4.74 -0.55 12.61
C LEU A 576 -5.62 -1.52 11.82
N GLN A 577 -6.60 -1.01 11.10
CA GLN A 577 -7.42 -1.85 10.24
C GLN A 577 -6.64 -2.51 9.09
N SER A 578 -5.55 -1.92 8.57
CA SER A 578 -4.74 -2.58 7.52
C SER A 578 -4.05 -3.86 8.05
N THR A 579 -3.93 -3.98 9.37
CA THR A 579 -3.43 -5.15 10.09
C THR A 579 -4.55 -6.08 10.58
N ASN A 580 -5.77 -5.92 10.04
CA ASN A 580 -6.98 -6.63 10.48
C ASN A 580 -7.28 -6.44 11.98
N GLY A 581 -6.93 -5.26 12.54
CA GLY A 581 -7.15 -4.92 13.94
C GLY A 581 -6.25 -5.70 14.92
N MET A 582 -5.08 -6.18 14.47
CA MET A 582 -4.07 -6.81 15.34
C MET A 582 -4.62 -7.91 16.25
N THR A 583 -5.60 -8.69 15.79
CA THR A 583 -6.29 -9.67 16.65
C THR A 583 -5.36 -10.67 17.35
N THR A 584 -4.19 -10.96 16.76
CA THR A 584 -3.17 -11.84 17.35
C THR A 584 -2.21 -11.15 18.31
N THR A 585 -2.18 -9.82 18.39
CA THR A 585 -1.20 -9.07 19.20
C THR A 585 -1.83 -8.05 20.15
N VAL A 586 -3.10 -7.69 19.96
CA VAL A 586 -3.86 -6.82 20.86
C VAL A 586 -4.15 -7.53 22.19
N VAL A 587 -3.82 -6.87 23.29
CA VAL A 587 -4.05 -7.38 24.65
C VAL A 587 -5.43 -6.95 25.15
N ILE A 588 -6.13 -7.86 25.84
CA ILE A 588 -7.41 -7.59 26.51
C ILE A 588 -7.13 -7.29 27.98
N LYS A 589 -7.65 -6.16 28.50
CA LYS A 589 -7.42 -5.67 29.86
C LYS A 589 -8.33 -6.29 30.92
#